data_AF-A0A812Q5C4-F1
#
_entry.id   AF-A0A812Q5C4-F1
#
_cell.length_a   1.000
_cell.length_b   1.000
_cell.length_c   1.000
_cell.angle_alpha   90.00
_cell.angle_beta   90.00
_cell.angle_gamma   90.00
#
_symmetry.space_group_name_H-M   'P 1'
#
loop_
_entity.id
_entity.type
_entity.pdbx_description
1 polymer ?
#
loop_
_entity_poly.entity_id
_entity_poly.type
_entity_poly.pdbx_seq_one_letter_code
_entity_poly.pdbx_strand_id
1 'polypeptide(L)'
;MVVAGEIRTRLVEYGKFKIVIMDAPCDENSHMYVRELKQLGVTDVVRTCEPTYSPELFEREGIEVHEMTFPDGAAPPEELIQKWNGALAESWDRDVARAYASADSHRSYRCG
;
A
#
# COMPACT_ATOMS: atom_id res chain seq x y z
N MET A 1 21.06 20.84 -10.55
CA MET A 1 20.17 20.73 -9.38
C MET A 1 18.84 20.19 -9.88
N VAL A 2 18.67 18.87 -9.87
CA VAL A 2 17.35 18.28 -10.06
C VAL A 2 16.59 18.58 -8.77
N VAL A 3 15.57 19.41 -8.86
CA VAL A 3 14.65 19.69 -7.76
C VAL A 3 14.03 18.34 -7.41
N ALA A 4 14.12 17.91 -6.15
CA ALA A 4 13.42 16.73 -5.68
C ALA A 4 11.95 16.91 -6.04
N GLY A 5 11.47 16.18 -7.04
CA GLY A 5 10.07 16.24 -7.45
C GLY A 5 9.23 15.85 -6.25
N GLU A 6 8.37 16.75 -5.79
CA GLU A 6 7.40 16.43 -4.75
C GLU A 6 6.60 15.22 -5.20
N ILE A 7 6.75 14.10 -4.49
CA ILE A 7 5.87 12.94 -4.65
C ILE A 7 4.48 13.45 -4.28
N ARG A 8 3.59 13.54 -5.26
CA ARG A 8 2.21 13.94 -5.02
C ARG A 8 1.48 12.77 -4.39
N THR A 9 1.36 12.82 -3.08
CA THR A 9 0.55 11.87 -2.31
C THR A 9 -0.78 12.52 -1.97
N ARG A 10 -1.87 11.77 -2.14
CA ARG A 10 -3.19 12.10 -1.59
C ARG A 10 -3.57 11.04 -0.59
N LEU A 11 -3.69 11.45 0.67
CA LEU A 11 -4.22 10.60 1.72
C LEU A 11 -5.74 10.72 1.75
N VAL A 12 -6.41 9.58 1.66
CA VAL A 12 -7.85 9.45 1.83
C VAL A 12 -8.08 8.61 3.09
N GLU A 13 -8.66 9.23 4.10
CA GLU A 13 -9.03 8.55 5.35
C GLU A 13 -10.53 8.35 5.39
N TYR A 14 -10.97 7.10 5.55
CA TYR A 14 -12.37 6.76 5.67
C TYR A 14 -12.58 5.73 6.79
N GLY A 15 -13.10 6.21 7.92
CA GLY A 15 -13.32 5.39 9.11
C GLY A 15 -11.98 4.85 9.64
N LYS A 16 -11.75 3.55 9.43
CA LYS A 16 -10.50 2.88 9.85
C LYS A 16 -9.53 2.63 8.68
N PHE A 17 -9.95 2.91 7.45
CA PHE A 17 -9.12 2.75 6.26
C PHE A 17 -8.32 4.02 5.99
N LYS A 18 -7.05 3.85 5.66
CA LYS A 18 -6.16 4.90 5.17
C LYS A 18 -5.62 4.48 3.83
N ILE A 19 -6.02 5.17 2.78
CA ILE A 19 -5.61 4.87 1.41
C ILE A 19 -4.72 6.01 0.94
N VAL A 20 -3.53 5.67 0.45
CA VAL A 20 -2.59 6.63 -0.10
C VAL A 20 -2.61 6.48 -1.62
N ILE A 21 -3.02 7.53 -2.31
CA ILE A 21 -3.04 7.60 -3.77
C ILE A 21 -1.80 8.38 -4.20
N MET A 22 -0.99 7.81 -5.09
CA MET A 22 0.23 8.43 -5.60
C MET A 22 0.32 8.28 -7.11
N ASP A 23 1.05 9.18 -7.75
CA ASP A 23 1.38 9.07 -9.16
C ASP A 23 2.30 7.85 -9.42
N ALA A 24 2.20 7.26 -10.61
CA ALA A 24 3.02 6.11 -10.99
C ALA A 24 4.53 6.47 -10.96
N PRO A 25 5.36 5.74 -10.20
CA PRO A 25 6.79 5.97 -10.20
C PRO A 25 7.45 5.49 -11.50
N CYS A 26 8.68 5.94 -11.71
CA CYS A 26 9.63 5.42 -12.70
C CYS A 26 10.73 4.64 -11.97
N ASP A 27 11.48 3.78 -12.68
CA ASP A 27 12.57 3.00 -12.08
C ASP A 27 13.56 3.87 -11.28
N GLU A 28 13.87 5.07 -11.78
CA GLU A 28 14.80 6.01 -11.13
C GLU A 28 14.28 6.56 -9.79
N ASN A 29 12.97 6.72 -9.60
CA ASN A 29 12.38 7.32 -8.40
C ASN A 29 11.67 6.30 -7.48
N SER A 30 11.52 5.05 -7.93
CA SER A 30 10.89 3.94 -7.21
C SER A 30 11.38 3.79 -5.76
N HIS A 31 12.70 3.92 -5.54
CA HIS A 31 13.33 3.84 -4.23
C HIS A 31 12.83 4.92 -3.25
N MET A 32 12.51 6.13 -3.72
CA MET A 32 11.95 7.20 -2.89
C MET A 32 10.53 6.86 -2.46
N TYR A 33 9.73 6.29 -3.37
CA TYR A 33 8.35 5.86 -3.08
C TYR A 33 8.32 4.75 -2.04
N VAL A 34 9.20 3.76 -2.14
CA VAL A 34 9.31 2.69 -1.15
C VAL A 34 9.62 3.25 0.24
N ARG A 35 10.53 4.23 0.33
CA ARG A 35 10.86 4.90 1.59
C ARG A 35 9.68 5.69 2.17
N GLU A 36 8.89 6.35 1.32
CA GLU A 36 7.71 7.11 1.74
C GLU A 36 6.58 6.18 2.21
N LEU A 37 6.28 5.14 1.44
CA LEU A 37 5.31 4.10 1.79
C LEU A 37 5.62 3.45 3.13
N LYS A 38 6.91 3.15 3.37
CA LYS A 38 7.37 2.57 4.62
C LYS A 38 7.21 3.52 5.81
N GLN A 39 7.42 4.82 5.62
CA GLN A 39 7.16 5.84 6.65
C GLN A 39 5.67 5.97 6.96
N LEU A 40 4.82 5.85 5.94
CA LEU A 40 3.36 5.83 6.10
C LEU A 40 2.83 4.51 6.68
N GLY A 41 3.68 3.48 6.77
CA GLY A 41 3.32 2.15 7.28
C GLY A 41 2.46 1.33 6.31
N VAL A 42 2.54 1.63 5.02
CA VAL A 42 1.81 0.88 3.98
C VAL A 42 2.44 -0.49 3.78
N THR A 43 1.60 -1.53 3.78
CA THR A 43 1.99 -2.92 3.59
C THR A 43 1.68 -3.45 2.19
N ASP A 44 0.66 -2.89 1.54
CA ASP A 44 0.13 -3.39 0.27
C ASP A 44 0.00 -2.23 -0.72
N VAL A 45 0.48 -2.43 -1.95
CA VAL A 45 0.42 -1.46 -3.05
C VAL A 45 -0.33 -2.05 -4.21
N VAL A 46 -1.30 -1.33 -4.74
CA VAL A 46 -2.06 -1.75 -5.91
C VAL A 46 -1.71 -0.88 -7.11
N ARG A 47 -1.38 -1.53 -8.24
CA ARG A 47 -1.05 -0.89 -9.51
C ARG A 47 -2.20 -1.06 -10.48
N THR A 48 -2.78 0.06 -10.91
CA THR A 48 -3.89 0.09 -11.88
C THR A 48 -3.46 0.44 -13.29
N CYS A 49 -2.24 0.94 -13.45
CA CYS A 49 -1.65 1.31 -14.73
C CYS A 49 -0.61 0.28 -15.18
N GLU A 50 -0.14 0.42 -16.41
CA GLU A 50 0.96 -0.38 -16.96
C GLU A 50 2.20 -0.34 -16.04
N PRO A 51 2.89 -1.47 -15.84
CA PRO A 51 4.05 -1.55 -14.96
C PRO A 51 5.24 -0.77 -15.56
N THR A 52 5.51 0.40 -14.99
CA THR A 52 6.67 1.25 -15.35
C THR A 52 7.89 1.03 -14.47
N TYR A 53 7.81 0.08 -13.51
CA TYR A 53 8.87 -0.22 -12.55
C TYR A 53 8.81 -1.66 -12.03
N SER A 54 9.97 -2.17 -11.61
CA SER A 54 10.08 -3.54 -11.04
C SER A 54 9.46 -3.63 -9.63
N PRO A 55 8.61 -4.65 -9.35
CA PRO A 55 8.05 -4.88 -8.02
C PRO A 55 9.10 -5.39 -7.01
N GLU A 56 10.25 -5.88 -7.47
CA GLU A 56 11.28 -6.48 -6.62
C GLU A 56 11.75 -5.56 -5.49
N LEU A 57 11.81 -4.24 -5.73
CA LEU A 57 12.21 -3.26 -4.71
C LEU A 57 11.17 -3.11 -3.59
N PHE A 58 9.89 -3.27 -3.93
CA PHE A 58 8.78 -3.19 -2.99
C PHE A 58 8.71 -4.48 -2.16
N GLU A 59 8.78 -5.62 -2.84
CA GLU A 59 8.75 -6.94 -2.20
C GLU A 59 9.93 -7.15 -1.24
N ARG A 60 11.14 -6.69 -1.62
CA ARG A 60 12.32 -6.73 -0.74
C ARG A 60 12.13 -5.97 0.57
N GLU A 61 11.30 -4.93 0.57
CA GLU A 61 11.01 -4.11 1.73
C GLU A 61 9.74 -4.59 2.47
N GLY A 62 9.17 -5.72 2.04
CA GLY A 62 8.00 -6.34 2.66
C GLY A 62 6.66 -5.72 2.23
N ILE A 63 6.64 -5.04 1.08
CA ILE A 63 5.43 -4.45 0.49
C ILE A 63 4.92 -5.38 -0.61
N GLU A 64 3.69 -5.88 -0.47
CA GLU A 64 3.05 -6.72 -1.47
C GLU A 64 2.51 -5.84 -2.61
N VAL A 65 2.81 -6.22 -3.86
CA VAL A 65 2.39 -5.47 -5.05
C VAL A 65 1.30 -6.25 -5.79
N HIS A 66 0.10 -5.66 -5.87
CA HIS A 66 -1.03 -6.22 -6.60
C HIS A 66 -1.20 -5.54 -7.95
N GLU A 67 -1.19 -6.32 -9.02
CA GLU A 67 -1.47 -5.83 -10.37
C GLU A 67 -2.96 -5.95 -10.68
N MET A 68 -3.58 -4.80 -10.93
CA MET A 68 -5.01 -4.62 -11.22
C MET A 68 -5.18 -3.65 -12.39
N THR A 69 -4.47 -3.90 -13.48
CA THR A 69 -4.47 -3.06 -14.69
C THR A 69 -5.86 -3.00 -15.33
N PHE A 70 -6.35 -1.79 -15.62
CA PHE A 70 -7.59 -1.60 -16.37
C PHE A 70 -7.46 -0.44 -17.37
N PRO A 71 -8.19 -0.47 -18.50
CA PRO A 71 -8.10 0.57 -19.53
C PRO A 71 -8.69 1.89 -19.02
N ASP A 72 -7.93 2.98 -19.19
CA ASP A 72 -8.34 4.32 -18.81
C ASP A 72 -9.57 4.77 -19.62
N GLY A 73 -10.54 5.39 -18.95
CA GLY A 73 -11.81 5.83 -19.54
C GLY A 73 -12.93 4.79 -19.59
N ALA A 74 -12.69 3.54 -19.15
CA ALA A 74 -13.73 2.52 -18.97
C ALA A 74 -14.03 2.28 -17.47
N ALA A 75 -15.26 1.88 -17.17
CA ALA A 75 -15.58 1.41 -15.82
C ALA A 75 -14.80 0.12 -15.51
N PRO A 76 -14.22 -0.02 -14.31
CA PRO A 76 -13.53 -1.25 -13.95
C PRO A 76 -14.51 -2.43 -13.99
N PRO A 77 -14.11 -3.60 -14.51
CA PRO A 77 -14.97 -4.77 -14.52
C PRO A 77 -15.25 -5.23 -13.09
N GLU A 78 -16.43 -5.83 -12.88
CA GLU A 78 -16.89 -6.30 -11.55
C GLU A 78 -15.86 -7.24 -10.89
N GLU A 79 -15.19 -8.08 -11.67
CA GLU A 79 -14.12 -8.98 -11.19
C GLU A 79 -12.95 -8.21 -10.55
N LEU A 80 -12.59 -7.03 -11.10
CA LEU A 80 -11.52 -6.19 -10.58
C LEU A 80 -11.94 -5.53 -9.27
N ILE A 81 -13.21 -5.09 -9.18
CA ILE A 81 -13.78 -4.52 -7.96
C ILE A 81 -13.78 -5.57 -6.84
N GLN A 82 -14.18 -6.81 -7.16
CA GLN A 82 -14.14 -7.92 -6.22
C GLN A 82 -12.72 -8.24 -5.77
N LYS A 83 -11.75 -8.25 -6.70
CA LYS A 83 -10.32 -8.45 -6.38
C LYS A 83 -9.78 -7.35 -5.45
N TRP A 84 -10.14 -6.09 -5.72
CA TRP A 84 -9.78 -4.95 -4.89
C TRP A 84 -10.37 -5.08 -3.47
N ASN A 85 -11.66 -5.40 -3.36
CA ASN A 85 -12.31 -5.61 -2.07
C ASN A 85 -11.71 -6.78 -1.28
N GLY A 86 -11.31 -7.85 -1.97
CA GLY A 86 -10.59 -8.98 -1.37
C GLY A 86 -9.25 -8.56 -0.77
N ALA A 87 -8.42 -7.84 -1.55
CA ALA A 87 -7.12 -7.35 -1.08
C ALA A 87 -7.26 -6.37 0.11
N LEU A 88 -8.29 -5.51 0.10
CA LEU A 88 -8.61 -4.65 1.24
C LEU A 88 -9.02 -5.45 2.48
N ALA A 89 -9.82 -6.50 2.34
CA ALA A 89 -10.22 -7.34 3.46
C ALA A 89 -9.03 -8.13 4.04
N GLU A 90 -8.17 -8.66 3.18
CA GLU A 90 -6.98 -9.41 3.59
C GLU A 90 -5.96 -8.53 4.31
N SER A 91 -5.65 -7.34 3.77
CA SER A 91 -4.76 -6.37 4.42
C SER A 91 -5.33 -5.90 5.76
N TRP A 92 -6.64 -5.64 5.81
CA TRP A 92 -7.35 -5.27 7.03
C TRP A 92 -7.25 -6.34 8.12
N ASP A 93 -7.55 -7.60 7.79
CA ASP A 93 -7.48 -8.71 8.75
C ASP A 93 -6.05 -8.90 9.27
N ARG A 94 -5.04 -8.71 8.40
CA ARG A 94 -3.61 -8.78 8.75
C ARG A 94 -3.22 -7.69 9.74
N ASP A 95 -3.66 -6.45 9.49
CA ASP A 95 -3.38 -5.31 10.36
C ASP A 95 -4.11 -5.40 11.70
N VAL A 96 -5.36 -5.86 11.69
CA VAL A 96 -6.12 -6.14 12.90
C VAL A 96 -5.44 -7.22 13.73
N ALA A 97 -5.02 -8.32 13.12
CA ALA A 97 -4.29 -9.39 13.80
C ALA A 97 -2.97 -8.88 14.41
N ARG A 98 -2.23 -8.03 13.68
CA ARG A 98 -1.00 -7.38 14.18
C ARG A 98 -1.28 -6.47 15.38
N ALA A 99 -2.34 -5.66 15.32
CA ALA A 99 -2.74 -4.80 16.42
C ALA A 99 -3.10 -5.62 17.68
N TYR A 100 -3.87 -6.70 17.54
CA TYR A 100 -4.20 -7.60 18.65
C TYR A 100 -2.97 -8.31 19.24
N ALA A 101 -2.05 -8.80 18.40
CA ALA A 101 -0.81 -9.45 18.86
C ALA A 101 0.07 -8.48 19.68
N SER A 102 0.13 -7.20 19.29
CA SER A 102 0.87 -6.18 20.03
C SER A 102 0.23 -5.84 21.39
N ALA A 103 -1.11 -5.89 21.47
CA ALA A 103 -1.84 -5.62 22.70
C ALA A 103 -1.70 -6.75 23.73
N ASP A 104 -1.59 -8.00 23.27
CA ASP A 104 -1.41 -9.17 24.15
C ASP A 104 -0.03 -9.18 24.83
N SER A 105 1.02 -8.83 24.08
CA SER A 105 2.39 -8.70 24.61
C SER A 105 2.50 -7.69 25.77
N HIS A 106 1.72 -6.61 25.74
CA HIS A 106 1.72 -5.59 26.81
C HIS A 106 0.98 -6.02 28.08
N ARG A 107 0.16 -7.07 28.03
CA ARG A 107 -0.56 -7.59 29.21
C ARG A 107 0.29 -8.54 30.05
N SER A 108 1.36 -9.11 29.47
CA SER A 108 2.26 -10.05 30.14
C SER A 108 3.13 -9.40 31.23
N TYR A 109 3.38 -8.09 31.19
CA TYR A 109 4.28 -7.39 32.12
C TYR A 109 3.60 -6.65 33.29
N ARG A 110 2.29 -6.84 33.54
CA ARG A 110 1.55 -6.12 34.60
C ARG A 110 1.22 -6.94 35.85
N CYS A 111 1.89 -8.07 36.06
CA CYS A 111 1.85 -8.78 37.34
C CYS A 111 3.26 -8.81 37.94
N GLY A 112 3.53 -7.86 38.83
CA GLY A 112 4.67 -7.79 39.73
C GLY A 112 4.27 -6.99 40.94
#